data_AF-A0A559M9K8-F1
#
_entry.id   AF-A0A559M9K8-F1
#
_cell.length_a   1.000
_cell.length_b   1.000
_cell.length_c   1.000
_cell.angle_alpha   90.00
_cell.angle_beta   90.00
_cell.angle_gamma   90.00
#
_symmetry.space_group_name_H-M   'P 1'
#
loop_
_entity.id
_entity.type
_entity.pdbx_description
1 polymer ?
#
loop_
_entity_poly.entity_id
_entity_poly.type
_entity_poly.pdbx_seq_one_letter_code
_entity_poly.pdbx_strand_id
1 'polypeptide(L)'
;MRHNLRSRAQPGRMSIALALSYVLDWVIIIAAAGIGAAFSIISPNKRPFSLTNPEISFPHVEKEKISTAVLVLCSLVAPAVIIFLVAILLVPGPTVSKSTPKALIWRRKLWEWHTGWLGLALSLAAAFLVTSGMKNLFGKPRPDLLSRCNPDLANASLYAVGEGLNLVSHTICQNKDNSVMNDGFRSYPSGHSSFSAAGLIYLSLFLASKLGITIPYLSPSAYTQ
;
A
#
# COMPACT_ATOMS: atom_id res chain seq x y z
N MET A 1 -34.85 -45.90 7.25
CA MET A 1 -35.07 -44.47 7.54
C MET A 1 -33.96 -43.64 6.90
N ARG A 2 -34.21 -42.99 5.77
CA ARG A 2 -33.28 -42.04 5.13
C ARG A 2 -33.62 -40.64 5.64
N HIS A 3 -32.81 -40.08 6.52
CA HIS A 3 -32.95 -38.69 6.94
C HIS A 3 -32.45 -37.75 5.81
N ASN A 4 -33.40 -37.20 5.07
CA ASN A 4 -33.17 -36.06 4.17
C ASN A 4 -32.94 -34.79 4.99
N LEU A 5 -31.70 -34.50 5.37
CA LEU A 5 -31.31 -33.16 5.84
C LEU A 5 -31.00 -32.26 4.63
N ARG A 6 -32.02 -31.94 3.85
CA ARG A 6 -31.98 -30.77 2.96
C ARG A 6 -32.17 -29.54 3.84
N SER A 7 -31.07 -29.02 4.38
CA SER A 7 -31.01 -27.63 4.83
C SER A 7 -31.36 -26.75 3.64
N ARG A 8 -32.62 -26.32 3.59
CA ARG A 8 -33.12 -25.38 2.59
C ARG A 8 -32.59 -24.01 3.00
N ALA A 9 -31.37 -23.70 2.59
CA ALA A 9 -30.83 -22.34 2.70
C ALA A 9 -31.84 -21.38 2.08
N GLN A 10 -32.46 -20.55 2.92
CA GLN A 10 -33.45 -19.54 2.52
C GLN A 10 -32.81 -18.60 1.49
N PRO A 11 -33.29 -18.58 0.23
CA PRO A 11 -32.70 -17.75 -0.80
C PRO A 11 -33.21 -16.32 -0.60
N GLY A 12 -32.39 -15.40 -0.09
CA GLY A 12 -32.72 -13.98 -0.28
C GLY A 12 -32.12 -12.98 0.70
N ARG A 13 -32.01 -13.30 1.99
CA ARG A 13 -31.55 -12.33 3.01
C ARG A 13 -30.04 -12.39 3.20
N MET A 14 -29.35 -11.28 2.96
CA MET A 14 -27.98 -11.12 3.46
C MET A 14 -28.04 -11.19 4.98
N SER A 15 -27.20 -12.04 5.57
CA SER A 15 -27.08 -12.09 7.02
C SER A 15 -26.61 -10.73 7.53
N ILE A 16 -27.26 -10.19 8.56
CA ILE A 16 -26.82 -8.94 9.22
C ILE A 16 -25.37 -9.07 9.67
N ALA A 17 -24.95 -10.26 10.11
CA ALA A 17 -23.57 -10.55 10.47
C ALA A 17 -22.60 -10.40 9.29
N LEU A 18 -23.00 -10.79 8.08
CA LEU A 18 -22.17 -10.64 6.88
C LEU A 18 -22.00 -9.16 6.50
N ALA A 19 -23.09 -8.39 6.55
CA ALA A 19 -23.04 -6.96 6.30
C ALA A 19 -22.18 -6.24 7.34
N LEU A 20 -22.29 -6.61 8.62
CA LEU A 20 -21.46 -6.07 9.69
C LEU A 20 -19.97 -6.38 9.47
N SER A 21 -19.64 -7.60 9.04
CA SER A 21 -18.26 -7.97 8.70
C SER A 21 -17.67 -7.03 7.64
N TYR A 22 -18.39 -6.77 6.55
CA TYR A 22 -17.89 -5.87 5.50
C TYR A 22 -17.72 -4.43 5.96
N VAL A 23 -18.61 -3.94 6.83
CA VAL A 23 -18.45 -2.61 7.43
C VAL A 23 -17.18 -2.58 8.28
N LEU A 24 -16.95 -3.58 9.13
CA LEU A 24 -15.75 -3.67 9.95
C LEU A 24 -14.47 -3.73 9.10
N ASP A 25 -14.47 -4.48 8.00
CA ASP A 25 -13.33 -4.55 7.09
C ASP A 25 -12.97 -3.16 6.54
N TRP A 26 -13.97 -2.39 6.08
CA TRP A 26 -13.74 -1.02 5.60
C TRP A 26 -13.27 -0.08 6.71
N VAL A 27 -13.82 -0.21 7.92
CA VAL A 27 -13.37 0.58 9.08
C VAL A 27 -11.90 0.30 9.37
N ILE A 28 -11.46 -0.96 9.35
CA ILE A 28 -10.06 -1.33 9.57
C ILE A 28 -9.17 -0.75 8.47
N ILE A 29 -9.56 -0.83 7.20
CA ILE A 29 -8.80 -0.28 6.08
C ILE A 29 -8.66 1.24 6.21
N ILE A 30 -9.76 1.95 6.49
CA ILE A 30 -9.76 3.41 6.65
C ILE A 30 -8.93 3.81 7.87
N ALA A 31 -9.04 3.09 8.98
CA ALA A 31 -8.23 3.32 10.18
C ALA A 31 -6.73 3.13 9.89
N ALA A 32 -6.35 2.06 9.17
CA ALA A 32 -4.97 1.82 8.77
C ALA A 32 -4.44 2.95 7.86
N ALA A 33 -5.22 3.38 6.87
CA ALA A 33 -4.86 4.51 6.02
C ALA A 33 -4.73 5.81 6.83
N GLY A 34 -5.64 6.07 7.77
CA GLY A 34 -5.60 7.22 8.68
C GLY A 34 -4.37 7.24 9.59
N ILE A 35 -3.99 6.08 10.16
CA ILE A 35 -2.77 5.95 10.96
C ILE A 35 -1.53 6.20 10.08
N GLY A 36 -1.50 5.65 8.86
CA GLY A 36 -0.43 5.93 7.90
C GLY A 36 -0.31 7.41 7.56
N ALA A 37 -1.44 8.11 7.43
CA ALA A 37 -1.47 9.55 7.19
C ALA A 37 -0.97 10.33 8.43
N ALA A 38 -1.36 9.93 9.63
CA ALA A 38 -0.84 10.52 10.87
C ALA A 38 0.70 10.39 10.96
N PHE A 39 1.26 9.22 10.62
CA PHE A 39 2.72 9.06 10.53
C PHE A 39 3.36 10.01 9.51
N SER A 40 2.72 10.30 8.38
CA SER A 40 3.28 11.25 7.40
C SER A 40 3.43 12.69 7.93
N ILE A 41 2.68 13.05 8.97
CA ILE A 41 2.69 14.39 9.59
C ILE A 41 3.71 14.46 10.75
N ILE A 42 3.85 13.38 11.52
CA ILE A 42 4.75 13.31 12.68
C ILE A 42 6.22 13.39 12.24
N SER A 43 7.03 14.22 12.91
CA SER A 43 8.46 14.36 12.61
C SER A 43 9.19 13.01 12.68
N PRO A 44 10.00 12.66 11.66
CA PRO A 44 10.78 11.43 11.67
C PRO A 44 11.94 11.51 12.67
N ASN A 45 12.51 10.36 12.99
CA ASN A 45 13.83 10.32 13.62
C ASN A 45 14.86 11.05 12.74
N LYS A 46 15.78 11.81 13.34
CA LYS A 46 16.79 12.58 12.60
C LYS A 46 18.17 12.07 13.00
N ARG A 47 18.71 11.16 12.19
CA ARG A 47 20.02 10.56 12.46
C ARG A 47 21.13 11.58 12.18
N PRO A 48 22.21 11.57 12.98
CA PRO A 48 23.43 12.29 12.63
C PRO A 48 23.96 11.86 11.26
N PHE A 49 24.55 12.80 10.53
CA PHE A 49 25.09 12.57 9.19
C PHE A 49 26.43 13.29 9.03
N SER A 50 27.25 12.87 8.06
CA SER A 50 28.50 13.56 7.73
C SER A 50 28.29 14.58 6.61
N LEU A 51 28.87 15.77 6.76
CA LEU A 51 28.87 16.81 5.72
C LEU A 51 29.68 16.42 4.48
N THR A 52 30.63 15.48 4.61
CA THR A 52 31.49 15.03 3.51
C THR A 52 30.93 13.82 2.77
N ASN A 53 29.73 13.35 3.12
CA ASN A 53 29.14 12.17 2.49
C ASN A 53 28.59 12.53 1.09
N PRO A 54 29.14 11.96 0.00
CA PRO A 54 28.69 12.26 -1.36
C PRO A 54 27.27 11.76 -1.62
N GLU A 55 26.82 10.70 -0.95
CA GLU A 55 25.49 10.11 -1.18
C GLU A 55 24.33 11.07 -0.84
N ILE A 56 24.57 12.08 0.01
CA ILE A 56 23.56 13.05 0.47
C ILE A 56 23.77 14.47 -0.07
N SER A 57 24.70 14.62 -1.03
CA SER A 57 25.18 15.90 -1.55
C SER A 57 24.53 16.34 -2.87
N PHE A 58 23.53 15.61 -3.36
CA PHE A 58 22.88 15.91 -4.63
C PHE A 58 22.02 17.19 -4.53
N PRO A 59 21.85 17.91 -5.66
CA PRO A 59 21.00 19.10 -5.70
C PRO A 59 19.54 18.74 -5.44
N HIS A 60 18.83 19.62 -4.74
CA HIS A 60 17.40 19.45 -4.50
C HIS A 60 16.64 19.63 -5.81
N VAL A 61 15.81 18.64 -6.16
CA VAL A 61 14.98 18.68 -7.36
C VAL A 61 13.54 18.95 -6.91
N GLU A 62 13.03 20.16 -7.21
CA GLU A 62 11.67 20.56 -6.80
C GLU A 62 10.56 19.78 -7.52
N LYS A 63 10.83 19.28 -8.73
CA LYS A 63 9.87 18.53 -9.53
C LYS A 63 10.25 17.05 -9.58
N GLU A 64 9.47 16.22 -8.91
CA GLU A 64 9.61 14.77 -9.01
C GLU A 64 9.40 14.30 -10.47
N LYS A 65 10.26 13.39 -10.94
CA LYS A 65 10.18 12.84 -12.31
C LYS A 65 8.88 12.06 -12.56
N ILE A 66 8.32 11.45 -11.51
CA ILE A 66 7.05 10.73 -11.55
C ILE A 66 6.17 11.38 -10.48
N SER A 67 5.06 11.96 -10.91
CA SER A 67 4.13 12.59 -9.98
C SER A 67 3.34 11.54 -9.20
N THR A 68 2.90 11.93 -8.00
CA THR A 68 1.97 11.15 -7.18
C THR A 68 0.66 10.84 -7.90
N ALA A 69 0.22 11.71 -8.82
CA ALA A 69 -0.96 11.47 -9.65
C ALA A 69 -0.79 10.26 -10.58
N VAL A 70 0.38 10.12 -11.22
CA VAL A 70 0.68 8.96 -12.08
C VAL A 70 0.72 7.68 -11.25
N LEU A 71 1.30 7.73 -10.05
CA LEU A 71 1.29 6.60 -9.11
C LEU A 71 -0.14 6.16 -8.77
N VAL A 72 -1.01 7.09 -8.37
CA VAL A 72 -2.41 6.79 -8.03
C VAL A 72 -3.15 6.22 -9.24
N LEU A 73 -2.92 6.79 -10.43
CA LEU A 73 -3.55 6.31 -11.65
C LEU A 73 -3.13 4.86 -11.97
N CYS A 74 -1.83 4.56 -11.94
CA CYS A 74 -1.30 3.25 -12.31
C CYS A 74 -1.52 2.18 -11.23
N SER A 75 -1.52 2.53 -9.94
CA SER A 75 -1.49 1.55 -8.84
C SER A 75 -2.80 1.44 -8.06
N LEU A 76 -3.72 2.39 -8.22
CA LEU A 76 -5.06 2.33 -7.63
C LEU A 76 -6.15 2.32 -8.71
N VAL A 77 -6.19 3.34 -9.55
CA VAL A 77 -7.31 3.55 -10.50
C VAL A 77 -7.33 2.46 -11.57
N ALA A 78 -6.22 2.23 -12.27
CA ALA A 78 -6.14 1.20 -13.29
C ALA A 78 -6.42 -0.21 -12.72
N PRO A 79 -5.82 -0.64 -11.60
CA PRO A 79 -6.19 -1.90 -10.94
C PRO A 79 -7.67 -2.00 -10.56
N ALA A 80 -8.26 -0.94 -9.98
CA ALA A 80 -9.67 -0.95 -9.60
C ALA A 80 -10.59 -1.11 -10.82
N VAL A 81 -10.28 -0.44 -11.92
CA VAL A 81 -11.02 -0.56 -13.19
C VAL A 81 -10.85 -1.96 -13.78
N ILE A 82 -9.65 -2.52 -13.80
CA ILE A 82 -9.41 -3.88 -14.32
C ILE A 82 -10.15 -4.92 -13.47
N ILE A 83 -10.11 -4.81 -12.15
CA ILE A 83 -10.86 -5.69 -11.23
C ILE A 83 -12.36 -5.62 -11.53
N PHE A 84 -12.90 -4.41 -11.71
CA PHE A 84 -14.31 -4.22 -12.05
C PHE A 84 -14.66 -4.89 -13.39
N LEU A 85 -13.88 -4.63 -14.44
CA LEU A 85 -14.11 -5.21 -15.77
C LEU A 85 -14.03 -6.74 -15.72
N VAL A 86 -13.05 -7.30 -15.02
CA VAL A 86 -12.90 -8.76 -14.86
C VAL A 86 -14.08 -9.35 -14.09
N ALA A 87 -14.52 -8.72 -13.00
CA ALA A 87 -15.67 -9.18 -12.22
C ALA A 87 -16.98 -9.14 -13.04
N ILE A 88 -17.16 -8.13 -13.90
CA ILE A 88 -18.36 -8.02 -14.73
C ILE A 88 -18.30 -8.92 -15.98
N LEU A 89 -17.13 -9.12 -16.58
CA LEU A 89 -17.00 -9.86 -17.85
C LEU A 89 -16.72 -11.35 -17.66
N LEU A 90 -15.80 -11.72 -16.75
CA LEU A 90 -15.31 -13.11 -16.62
C LEU A 90 -16.03 -13.94 -15.54
N VAL A 91 -16.79 -13.30 -14.65
CA VAL A 91 -17.62 -13.99 -13.65
C VAL A 91 -19.06 -13.96 -14.13
N PRO A 92 -19.82 -15.06 -14.19
CA PRO A 92 -19.46 -16.40 -13.77
C PRO A 92 -18.59 -17.09 -14.83
N GLY A 93 -17.67 -17.94 -14.37
CA GLY A 93 -16.84 -18.73 -15.27
C GLY A 93 -17.67 -19.70 -16.13
N PRO A 94 -17.07 -20.27 -17.19
CA PRO A 94 -17.74 -21.15 -18.15
C PRO A 94 -18.27 -22.47 -17.54
N THR A 95 -17.91 -22.77 -16.30
CA THR A 95 -18.31 -23.99 -15.57
C THR A 95 -19.70 -23.90 -14.93
N VAL A 96 -20.36 -22.74 -14.96
CA VAL A 96 -21.68 -22.57 -14.34
C VAL A 96 -22.80 -23.13 -15.23
N SER A 97 -23.67 -23.94 -14.63
CA SER A 97 -24.83 -24.53 -15.33
C SER A 97 -25.75 -23.46 -15.93
N LYS A 98 -26.23 -23.70 -17.16
CA LYS A 98 -27.19 -22.83 -17.87
C LYS A 98 -28.53 -22.67 -17.14
N SER A 99 -28.86 -23.56 -16.19
CA SER A 99 -30.08 -23.48 -15.36
C SER A 99 -29.98 -22.49 -14.19
N THR A 100 -28.82 -21.84 -13.99
CA THR A 100 -28.61 -20.94 -12.85
C THR A 100 -29.41 -19.63 -12.99
N PRO A 101 -30.20 -19.23 -11.97
CA PRO A 101 -30.92 -17.96 -11.99
C PRO A 101 -30.01 -16.74 -12.19
N LYS A 102 -30.41 -15.82 -13.08
CA LYS A 102 -29.69 -14.56 -13.37
C LYS A 102 -29.42 -13.73 -12.10
N ALA A 103 -30.33 -13.76 -11.13
CA ALA A 103 -30.18 -13.04 -9.87
C ALA A 103 -28.97 -13.53 -9.04
N LEU A 104 -28.71 -14.84 -9.03
CA LEU A 104 -27.55 -15.41 -8.31
C LEU A 104 -26.25 -15.07 -9.02
N ILE A 105 -26.27 -15.05 -10.35
CA ILE A 105 -25.13 -14.64 -11.17
C ILE A 105 -24.75 -13.17 -10.86
N TRP A 106 -25.73 -12.27 -10.85
CA TRP A 106 -25.49 -10.87 -10.51
C TRP A 106 -25.01 -10.68 -9.07
N ARG A 107 -25.59 -11.39 -8.10
CA ARG A 107 -25.09 -11.38 -6.72
C ARG A 107 -23.63 -11.81 -6.65
N ARG A 108 -23.22 -12.84 -7.41
CA ARG A 108 -21.82 -13.28 -7.46
C ARG A 108 -20.91 -12.24 -8.11
N LYS A 109 -21.31 -11.63 -9.24
CA LYS A 109 -20.53 -10.55 -9.89
C LYS A 109 -20.28 -9.37 -8.94
N LEU A 110 -21.33 -8.89 -8.28
CA LEU A 110 -21.23 -7.77 -7.33
C LEU A 110 -20.36 -8.12 -6.12
N TRP A 111 -20.50 -9.34 -5.61
CA TRP A 111 -19.67 -9.83 -4.51
C TRP A 111 -18.20 -9.90 -4.88
N GLU A 112 -17.87 -10.46 -6.06
CA GLU A 112 -16.48 -10.56 -6.56
C GLU A 112 -15.86 -9.19 -6.82
N TRP A 113 -16.65 -8.24 -7.31
CA TRP A 113 -16.21 -6.87 -7.47
C TRP A 113 -15.88 -6.22 -6.11
N HIS A 114 -16.81 -6.31 -5.15
CA HIS A 114 -16.64 -5.74 -3.82
C HIS A 114 -15.42 -6.32 -3.10
N THR A 115 -15.27 -7.65 -3.09
CA THR A 115 -14.13 -8.31 -2.44
C THR A 115 -12.80 -8.00 -3.13
N GLY A 116 -12.80 -7.87 -4.46
CA GLY A 116 -11.62 -7.43 -5.22
C GLY A 116 -11.18 -6.01 -4.85
N TRP A 117 -12.12 -5.08 -4.69
CA TRP A 117 -11.81 -3.72 -4.26
C TRP A 117 -11.38 -3.64 -2.80
N LEU A 118 -12.01 -4.44 -1.93
CA LEU A 118 -11.64 -4.51 -0.52
C LEU A 118 -10.21 -5.02 -0.35
N GLY A 119 -9.81 -6.06 -1.09
CA GLY A 119 -8.44 -6.56 -1.06
C GLY A 119 -7.41 -5.57 -1.64
N LEU A 120 -7.74 -4.87 -2.73
CA LEU A 120 -6.88 -3.82 -3.28
C LEU A 120 -6.67 -2.68 -2.27
N ALA A 121 -7.76 -2.21 -1.66
CA ALA A 121 -7.73 -1.13 -0.67
C ALA A 121 -6.92 -1.54 0.56
N LEU A 122 -7.10 -2.77 1.06
CA LEU A 122 -6.31 -3.30 2.17
C LEU A 122 -4.82 -3.37 1.83
N SER A 123 -4.46 -3.88 0.64
CA SER A 123 -3.06 -3.98 0.21
C SER A 123 -2.37 -2.61 0.19
N LEU A 124 -3.04 -1.61 -0.40
CA LEU A 124 -2.52 -0.25 -0.48
C LEU A 124 -2.46 0.45 0.89
N ALA A 125 -3.49 0.30 1.72
CA ALA A 125 -3.53 0.89 3.06
C ALA A 125 -2.45 0.29 3.97
N ALA A 126 -2.24 -1.03 3.93
CA ALA A 126 -1.19 -1.69 4.66
C ALA A 126 0.21 -1.23 4.21
N ALA A 127 0.44 -1.16 2.90
CA ALA A 127 1.71 -0.68 2.36
C ALA A 127 1.98 0.78 2.74
N PHE A 128 0.97 1.63 2.74
CA PHE A 128 1.07 3.02 3.17
C PHE A 128 1.39 3.13 4.66
N LEU A 129 0.66 2.42 5.52
CA LEU A 129 0.89 2.40 6.97
C LEU A 129 2.31 1.95 7.30
N VAL A 130 2.74 0.81 6.75
CA VAL A 130 4.05 0.22 7.02
C VAL A 130 5.16 1.14 6.51
N THR A 131 5.03 1.64 5.28
CA THR A 131 6.05 2.51 4.67
C THR A 131 6.19 3.83 5.42
N SER A 132 5.09 4.48 5.78
CA SER A 132 5.11 5.74 6.56
C SER A 132 5.69 5.54 7.95
N GLY A 133 5.33 4.44 8.64
CA GLY A 133 5.90 4.10 9.94
C GLY A 133 7.41 3.84 9.86
N MET A 134 7.85 3.04 8.89
CA MET A 134 9.28 2.74 8.68
C MET A 134 10.09 3.97 8.33
N LYS A 135 9.55 4.88 7.49
CA LYS A 135 10.21 6.14 7.16
C LYS A 135 10.51 6.97 8.41
N ASN A 136 9.55 7.06 9.34
CA ASN A 136 9.74 7.80 10.59
C ASN A 136 10.69 7.09 11.56
N LEU A 137 10.60 5.75 11.66
CA LEU A 137 11.47 4.96 12.52
C LEU A 137 12.93 5.06 12.07
N PHE A 138 13.16 4.91 10.76
CA PHE A 138 14.51 4.90 10.23
C PHE A 138 15.10 6.29 10.10
N GLY A 139 14.36 7.30 9.64
CA GLY A 139 14.93 8.65 9.59
C GLY A 139 16.16 8.76 8.68
N LYS A 140 16.19 8.00 7.57
CA LYS A 140 17.35 7.94 6.68
C LYS A 140 17.46 9.22 5.84
N PRO A 141 18.61 9.92 5.85
CA PRO A 141 18.91 11.05 4.96
C PRO A 141 18.66 10.78 3.48
N ARG A 142 18.05 11.73 2.77
CA ARG A 142 17.86 11.67 1.31
C ARG A 142 19.13 12.03 0.58
N PRO A 143 19.25 11.62 -0.69
CA PRO A 143 20.37 12.02 -1.52
C PRO A 143 20.53 13.53 -1.67
N ASP A 144 19.45 14.29 -1.50
CA ASP A 144 19.41 15.75 -1.55
C ASP A 144 19.32 16.40 -0.16
N LEU A 145 19.74 15.71 0.92
CA LEU A 145 19.62 16.26 2.27
C LEU A 145 20.45 17.55 2.46
N LEU A 146 21.70 17.60 1.98
CA LEU A 146 22.57 18.76 2.24
C LEU A 146 22.05 20.03 1.56
N SER A 147 21.52 19.90 0.34
CA SER A 147 20.93 21.02 -0.39
C SER A 147 19.62 21.51 0.26
N ARG A 148 18.81 20.61 0.83
CA ARG A 148 17.63 20.97 1.64
C ARG A 148 18.00 21.62 2.99
N CYS A 149 19.05 21.10 3.62
CA CYS A 149 19.51 21.47 4.96
C CYS A 149 20.09 22.89 4.99
N ASN A 150 20.84 23.26 3.94
CA ASN A 150 21.68 24.47 3.92
C ASN A 150 22.51 24.58 5.22
N PRO A 151 23.52 23.71 5.40
CA PRO A 151 24.24 23.59 6.67
C PRO A 151 25.08 24.83 6.98
N ASP A 152 25.13 25.22 8.25
CA ASP A 152 26.07 26.24 8.73
C ASP A 152 27.50 25.70 8.76
N LEU A 153 28.20 25.85 7.63
CA LEU A 153 29.58 25.40 7.49
C LEU A 153 30.56 26.23 8.34
N ALA A 154 30.24 27.49 8.64
CA ALA A 154 31.10 28.36 9.43
C ALA A 154 31.20 27.91 10.90
N ASN A 155 30.10 27.35 11.42
CA ASN A 155 29.98 26.91 12.81
C ASN A 155 29.88 25.39 12.96
N ALA A 156 30.33 24.60 11.97
CA ALA A 156 30.13 23.16 11.93
C ALA A 156 30.66 22.41 13.18
N SER A 157 31.72 22.91 13.82
CA SER A 157 32.29 22.35 15.05
C SER A 157 31.33 22.39 16.25
N LEU A 158 30.40 23.35 16.30
CA LEU A 158 29.41 23.45 17.38
C LEU A 158 28.33 22.37 17.31
N TYR A 159 28.15 21.76 16.14
CA TYR A 159 27.13 20.76 15.86
C TYR A 159 27.68 19.34 15.75
N ALA A 160 28.99 19.18 15.96
CA ALA A 160 29.67 17.90 15.89
C ALA A 160 29.16 16.95 16.98
N VAL A 161 28.88 15.71 16.59
CA VAL A 161 28.39 14.64 17.48
C VAL A 161 29.14 13.34 17.15
N GLY A 162 29.35 12.49 18.15
CA GLY A 162 30.11 11.25 17.98
C GLY A 162 31.62 11.49 17.96
N GLU A 163 32.32 11.00 18.97
CA GLU A 163 33.76 11.22 19.13
C GLU A 163 34.54 10.56 17.97
N GLY A 164 35.37 11.36 17.27
CA GLY A 164 36.24 10.87 16.19
C GLY A 164 35.54 10.55 14.85
N LEU A 165 34.22 10.66 14.78
CA LEU A 165 33.44 10.49 13.56
C LEU A 165 32.94 11.89 13.16
N ASN A 166 33.27 12.38 11.95
CA ASN A 166 32.87 13.70 11.45
C ASN A 166 31.35 13.80 11.19
N LEU A 167 30.53 13.55 12.20
CA LEU A 167 29.08 13.57 12.15
C LEU A 167 28.57 14.87 12.77
N VAL A 168 27.52 15.40 12.19
CA VAL A 168 26.81 16.58 12.67
C VAL A 168 25.37 16.24 12.98
N SER A 169 24.84 16.90 14.00
CA SER A 169 23.41 16.85 14.29
C SER A 169 22.61 17.63 13.25
N HIS A 170 21.34 17.26 13.07
CA HIS A 170 20.42 17.97 12.18
C HIS A 170 20.21 19.45 12.52
N THR A 171 20.60 19.88 13.71
CA THR A 171 20.51 21.28 14.18
C THR A 171 21.47 22.23 13.46
N ILE A 172 22.42 21.71 12.68
CA ILE A 172 23.27 22.50 11.79
C ILE A 172 22.51 23.12 10.60
N CYS A 173 21.33 22.58 10.28
CA CYS A 173 20.55 23.00 9.13
C CYS A 173 19.90 24.37 9.37
N GLN A 174 20.16 25.33 8.48
CA GLN A 174 19.63 26.69 8.60
C GLN A 174 18.22 26.85 8.02
N ASN A 175 17.75 25.87 7.23
CA ASN A 175 16.43 25.94 6.62
C ASN A 175 15.32 25.90 7.69
N LYS A 176 14.43 26.90 7.67
CA LYS A 176 13.33 27.08 8.64
C LYS A 176 12.10 26.23 8.32
N ASP A 177 12.01 25.68 7.11
CA ASP A 177 10.88 24.86 6.71
C ASP A 177 11.01 23.43 7.26
N ASN A 178 10.30 23.17 8.36
CA ASN A 178 10.24 21.85 8.99
C ASN A 178 9.70 20.76 8.05
N SER A 179 8.85 21.09 7.08
CA SER A 179 8.29 20.11 6.16
C SER A 179 9.35 19.60 5.19
N VAL A 180 10.15 20.51 4.61
CA VAL A 180 11.28 20.21 3.72
C VAL A 180 12.34 19.39 4.46
N MET A 181 12.64 19.80 5.70
CA MET A 181 13.58 19.10 6.57
C MET A 181 13.10 17.69 6.92
N ASN A 182 11.85 17.55 7.35
CA ASN A 182 11.29 16.24 7.69
C ASN A 182 11.25 15.31 6.47
N ASP A 183 10.90 15.82 5.29
CA ASP A 183 10.94 15.02 4.06
C ASP A 183 12.36 14.57 3.70
N GLY A 184 13.37 15.40 3.98
CA GLY A 184 14.80 15.08 3.83
C GLY A 184 15.28 13.88 4.66
N PHE A 185 14.60 13.54 5.77
CA PHE A 185 14.91 12.35 6.59
C PHE A 185 13.99 11.15 6.30
N ARG A 186 13.12 11.21 5.29
CA ARG A 186 12.16 10.16 4.94
C ARG A 186 12.50 9.46 3.63
N SER A 187 13.74 8.98 3.49
CA SER A 187 14.20 8.34 2.25
C SER A 187 13.75 6.90 2.10
N TYR A 188 13.87 6.13 3.18
CA TYR A 188 13.75 4.69 3.15
C TYR A 188 12.62 4.20 4.06
N PRO A 189 11.77 3.26 3.61
CA PRO A 189 11.68 2.72 2.24
C PRO A 189 11.01 3.70 1.25
N SER A 190 11.03 3.40 -0.05
CA SER A 190 10.40 4.23 -1.10
C SER A 190 8.88 4.12 -1.07
N GLY A 191 8.18 5.25 -0.89
CA GLY A 191 6.72 5.28 -0.89
C GLY A 191 6.12 4.92 -2.26
N HIS A 192 6.66 5.50 -3.32
CA HIS A 192 6.24 5.23 -4.70
C HIS A 192 6.40 3.74 -5.07
N SER A 193 7.54 3.15 -4.72
CA SER A 193 7.82 1.74 -5.00
C SER A 193 6.92 0.80 -4.19
N SER A 194 6.77 1.03 -2.88
CA SER A 194 5.90 0.21 -2.03
C SER A 194 4.43 0.27 -2.45
N PHE A 195 3.92 1.47 -2.74
CA PHE A 195 2.53 1.65 -3.17
C PHE A 195 2.28 1.03 -4.55
N SER A 196 3.25 1.15 -5.47
CA SER A 196 3.18 0.52 -6.79
C SER A 196 3.16 -1.00 -6.69
N ALA A 197 4.06 -1.57 -5.88
CA ALA A 197 4.15 -2.99 -5.64
C ALA A 197 2.84 -3.52 -5.05
N ALA A 198 2.29 -2.87 -4.01
CA ALA A 198 1.05 -3.28 -3.38
C ALA A 198 -0.12 -3.37 -4.37
N GLY A 199 -0.38 -2.30 -5.14
CA GLY A 199 -1.48 -2.28 -6.09
C GLY A 199 -1.32 -3.26 -7.26
N LEU A 200 -0.15 -3.30 -7.88
CA LEU A 200 0.09 -4.11 -9.08
C LEU A 200 0.29 -5.59 -8.77
N ILE A 201 0.94 -5.94 -7.66
CA ILE A 201 1.06 -7.35 -7.23
C ILE A 201 -0.31 -7.88 -6.84
N TYR A 202 -1.12 -7.11 -6.09
CA TYR A 202 -2.49 -7.51 -5.78
C TYR A 202 -3.29 -7.76 -7.06
N LEU A 203 -3.22 -6.85 -8.04
CA LEU A 203 -3.87 -7.04 -9.34
C LEU A 203 -3.38 -8.31 -10.04
N SER A 204 -2.07 -8.55 -10.07
CA SER A 204 -1.49 -9.75 -10.69
C SER A 204 -2.02 -11.03 -10.05
N LEU A 205 -2.08 -11.09 -8.72
CA LEU A 205 -2.62 -12.23 -7.98
C LEU A 205 -4.13 -12.40 -8.21
N PHE A 206 -4.87 -11.29 -8.23
CA PHE A 206 -6.29 -11.29 -8.55
C PHE A 206 -6.53 -11.88 -9.95
N LEU A 207 -5.80 -11.41 -10.96
CA LEU A 207 -5.90 -11.90 -12.34
C LEU A 207 -5.51 -13.38 -12.45
N ALA A 208 -4.41 -13.79 -11.80
CA ALA A 208 -3.99 -15.19 -11.77
C ALA A 208 -5.11 -16.10 -11.22
N SER A 209 -5.80 -15.68 -10.16
CA SER A 209 -6.93 -16.43 -9.59
C SER A 209 -8.11 -16.56 -10.56
N LYS A 210 -8.37 -15.53 -11.39
CA LYS A 210 -9.51 -15.50 -12.32
C LYS A 210 -9.25 -16.21 -13.63
N LEU A 211 -8.00 -16.23 -14.07
CA LEU A 211 -7.56 -16.89 -15.31
C LEU A 211 -7.18 -18.36 -15.10
N GLY A 212 -7.25 -18.86 -13.85
CA GLY A 212 -6.91 -20.25 -13.54
C GLY A 212 -5.42 -20.56 -13.69
N ILE A 213 -4.55 -19.56 -13.49
CA ILE A 213 -3.10 -19.75 -13.52
C ILE A 213 -2.70 -20.50 -12.25
N THR A 214 -2.46 -21.80 -12.38
CA THR A 214 -1.97 -22.65 -11.29
C THR A 214 -0.45 -22.79 -11.36
N ILE A 215 0.18 -23.03 -10.22
CA ILE A 215 1.61 -23.36 -10.20
C ILE A 215 1.75 -24.77 -10.78
N PRO A 216 2.54 -24.96 -11.86
CA PRO A 216 2.54 -26.20 -12.66
C PRO A 216 2.92 -27.49 -11.91
N TYR A 217 3.43 -27.40 -10.68
CA TYR A 217 3.91 -28.55 -9.89
C TYR A 217 3.16 -28.78 -8.56
N LEU A 218 2.13 -28.00 -8.25
CA LEU A 218 1.23 -28.33 -7.15
C LEU A 218 0.17 -29.30 -7.70
N SER A 219 0.23 -30.56 -7.27
CA SER A 219 -0.83 -31.54 -7.52
C SER A 219 -2.18 -30.89 -7.19
N PRO A 220 -3.17 -30.91 -8.11
CA PRO A 220 -4.51 -30.46 -7.78
C PRO A 220 -4.98 -31.27 -6.57
N SER A 221 -5.18 -30.60 -5.44
CA SER A 221 -5.83 -31.25 -4.30
C SER A 221 -7.20 -31.70 -4.81
N ALA A 222 -7.38 -33.01 -4.96
CA ALA A 222 -8.65 -33.58 -5.34
C ALA A 222 -9.69 -33.05 -4.35
N TYR A 223 -10.63 -32.26 -4.85
CA TYR A 223 -11.78 -31.81 -4.07
C TYR A 223 -12.63 -33.06 -3.85
N THR A 224 -12.37 -33.80 -2.77
CA THR A 224 -13.15 -34.98 -2.41
C THR A 224 -14.59 -34.54 -2.17
N GLN A 225 -15.51 -35.12 -2.94
CA GLN A 225 -16.95 -34.85 -2.89
C GLN A 225 -17.57 -35.26 -1.56
#